data_AF-A0A372ZQL1-F1
#
_entry.id   AF-A0A372ZQL1-F1
#
_cell.length_a   1.000
_cell.length_b   1.000
_cell.length_c   1.000
_cell.angle_alpha   90.00
_cell.angle_beta   90.00
_cell.angle_gamma   90.00
#
_symmetry.space_group_name_H-M   'P 1'
#
loop_
_entity.id
_entity.type
_entity.pdbx_description
1 polymer ?
#
loop_
_entity_poly.entity_id
_entity_poly.type
_entity_poly.pdbx_seq_one_letter_code
_entity_poly.pdbx_strand_id
1 'polypeptide(L)'
;MAESVRSRAGAWALVKGFAAYWGEPLGPGDGFTDAELDAAERRLGLRLPVALREAYRLFGRRADLTSNQDVLLTPDELHVEDGALVFRAENQGCAHWGVPLDGLDREDPPTVFRLDLADKAQERWEPWDERFSATAAAMALMEKLLEDHELTDFLDWDEELPDGLGELPALGRHFRWYQGPEVLVGVAEEAWVVVRARTPQALDAFYGVVPGESPDE
;
A
#
# COMPACT_ATOMS: atom_id res chain seq x y z
N MET A 1 3.23 -13.75 -15.04
CA MET A 1 3.28 -12.54 -14.19
C MET A 1 2.32 -12.62 -13.00
N ALA A 2 1.04 -13.00 -13.20
CA ALA A 2 0.06 -13.11 -12.10
C ALA A 2 0.44 -14.07 -10.96
N GLU A 3 1.09 -15.20 -11.26
CA GLU A 3 1.51 -16.16 -10.23
C GLU A 3 2.77 -15.73 -9.45
N SER A 4 3.56 -14.81 -10.00
CA SER A 4 4.77 -14.30 -9.36
C SER A 4 4.44 -13.34 -8.21
N VAL A 5 3.49 -12.42 -8.41
CA VAL A 5 3.03 -11.46 -7.39
C VAL A 5 2.39 -12.18 -6.18
N ARG A 6 1.92 -13.41 -6.38
CA ARG A 6 1.43 -14.28 -5.29
C ARG A 6 2.56 -14.89 -4.45
N SER A 7 3.77 -14.36 -4.49
CA SER A 7 4.86 -14.78 -3.62
C SER A 7 5.53 -13.56 -3.00
N ARG A 8 6.12 -13.73 -1.82
CA ARG A 8 6.92 -12.70 -1.17
C ARG A 8 7.98 -12.09 -2.10
N ALA A 9 8.70 -12.92 -2.84
CA ALA A 9 9.68 -12.47 -3.81
C ALA A 9 9.09 -11.65 -4.97
N GLY A 10 7.93 -12.05 -5.49
CA GLY A 10 7.28 -11.30 -6.57
C GLY A 10 6.61 -10.01 -6.10
N ALA A 11 6.13 -9.94 -4.86
CA ALA A 11 5.71 -8.68 -4.25
C ALA A 11 6.87 -7.68 -4.22
N TRP A 12 8.07 -8.10 -3.81
CA TRP A 12 9.26 -7.24 -3.81
C TRP A 12 9.73 -6.86 -5.23
N ALA A 13 9.63 -7.77 -6.19
CA ALA A 13 9.92 -7.46 -7.59
C ALA A 13 8.96 -6.41 -8.15
N LEU A 14 7.67 -6.52 -7.81
CA LEU A 14 6.64 -5.55 -8.18
C LEU A 14 6.95 -4.20 -7.56
N VAL A 15 7.21 -4.11 -6.25
CA VAL A 15 7.53 -2.84 -5.58
C VAL A 15 8.77 -2.18 -6.18
N LYS A 16 9.83 -2.94 -6.47
CA LYS A 16 11.04 -2.41 -7.14
C LYS A 16 10.75 -1.83 -8.52
N GLY A 17 10.01 -2.57 -9.36
CA GLY A 17 9.65 -2.13 -10.70
C GLY A 17 8.70 -0.94 -10.67
N PHE A 18 7.76 -0.95 -9.72
CA PHE A 18 6.80 0.12 -9.49
C PHE A 18 7.50 1.42 -9.09
N ALA A 19 8.38 1.37 -8.08
CA ALA A 19 9.17 2.51 -7.64
C ALA A 19 10.00 3.12 -8.78
N ALA A 20 10.68 2.28 -9.56
CA ALA A 20 11.49 2.73 -10.70
C ALA A 20 10.66 3.36 -11.84
N TYR A 21 9.39 2.98 -11.98
CA TYR A 21 8.52 3.52 -13.04
C TYR A 21 7.79 4.79 -12.59
N TRP A 22 7.26 4.82 -11.36
CA TRP A 22 6.46 5.93 -10.83
C TRP A 22 7.27 7.01 -10.10
N GLY A 23 8.57 6.80 -9.92
CA GLY A 23 9.47 7.73 -9.25
C GLY A 23 10.91 7.30 -9.44
N GLU A 24 11.68 7.27 -8.35
CA GLU A 24 13.08 6.84 -8.37
C GLU A 24 13.24 5.35 -8.04
N PRO A 25 14.15 4.64 -8.73
CA PRO A 25 14.48 3.25 -8.40
C PRO A 25 14.95 3.08 -6.95
N LEU A 26 14.59 1.94 -6.34
CA LEU A 26 15.00 1.66 -4.96
C LEU A 26 16.53 1.52 -4.82
N GLY A 27 17.10 2.25 -3.86
CA GLY A 27 18.53 2.25 -3.53
C GLY A 27 18.85 1.65 -2.15
N PRO A 28 20.15 1.44 -1.82
CA PRO A 28 20.56 0.88 -0.53
C PRO A 28 20.19 1.72 0.71
N GLY A 29 19.90 3.01 0.52
CA GLY A 29 19.50 3.93 1.60
C GLY A 29 17.99 4.00 1.85
N ASP A 30 17.20 3.31 1.04
CA ASP A 30 15.73 3.40 1.03
C ASP A 30 15.07 2.55 2.12
N GLY A 31 15.86 1.81 2.91
CA GLY A 31 15.37 1.00 4.00
C GLY A 31 16.17 1.12 5.29
N PHE A 32 15.66 0.46 6.32
CA PHE A 32 16.28 0.37 7.63
C PHE A 32 17.34 -0.73 7.68
N THR A 33 18.36 -0.48 8.48
CA THR A 33 19.45 -1.41 8.73
C THR A 33 19.03 -2.55 9.66
N ASP A 34 19.77 -3.65 9.60
CA ASP A 34 19.60 -4.79 10.52
C ASP A 34 19.71 -4.37 11.99
N ALA A 35 20.60 -3.44 12.29
CA ALA A 35 20.80 -2.95 13.65
C ALA A 35 19.57 -2.21 14.19
N GLU A 36 18.90 -1.42 13.35
CA GLU A 36 17.65 -0.72 13.69
C GLU A 36 16.50 -1.72 13.91
N LEU A 37 16.38 -2.72 13.03
CA LEU A 37 15.37 -3.76 13.17
C LEU A 37 15.60 -4.65 14.39
N ASP A 38 16.86 -4.99 14.69
CA ASP A 38 17.21 -5.75 15.89
C ASP A 38 16.98 -4.93 17.16
N ALA A 39 17.12 -3.61 17.10
CA ALA A 39 16.79 -2.73 18.21
C ALA A 39 15.28 -2.72 18.47
N ALA A 40 14.46 -2.68 17.42
CA ALA A 40 13.01 -2.83 17.52
C ALA A 40 12.62 -4.17 18.14
N GLU A 41 13.19 -5.29 17.66
CA GLU A 41 12.95 -6.62 18.22
C GLU A 41 13.31 -6.70 19.72
N ARG A 42 14.47 -6.17 20.13
CA ARG A 42 14.87 -6.12 21.55
C ARG A 42 13.91 -5.30 22.40
N ARG A 43 13.46 -4.14 21.88
CA ARG A 43 12.53 -3.24 22.56
C ARG A 43 11.16 -3.90 22.75
N LEU A 44 10.68 -4.60 21.71
CA LEU A 44 9.38 -5.26 21.70
C LEU A 44 9.38 -6.61 22.42
N GLY A 45 10.54 -7.23 22.60
CA GLY A 45 10.66 -8.57 23.19
C GLY A 45 10.17 -9.69 22.26
N LEU A 46 10.14 -9.45 20.95
CA LEU A 46 9.67 -10.39 19.93
C LEU A 46 10.56 -10.36 18.68
N ARG A 47 10.36 -11.30 17.76
CA ARG A 47 11.02 -11.32 16.45
C ARG A 47 10.07 -10.78 15.40
N LEU A 48 10.57 -9.94 14.50
CA LEU A 48 9.80 -9.46 13.37
C LEU A 48 9.73 -10.58 12.31
N PRO A 49 8.55 -10.81 11.68
CA PRO A 49 8.42 -11.75 10.57
C PRO A 49 9.37 -11.43 9.43
N VAL A 50 9.79 -12.45 8.67
CA VAL A 50 10.79 -12.28 7.60
C VAL A 50 10.32 -11.26 6.57
N ALA A 51 9.05 -11.33 6.13
CA ALA A 51 8.48 -10.41 5.16
C ALA A 51 8.46 -8.95 5.66
N LEU A 52 8.19 -8.74 6.95
CA LEU A 52 8.21 -7.41 7.58
C LEU A 52 9.62 -6.84 7.56
N ARG A 53 10.62 -7.62 7.99
CA ARG A 53 12.03 -7.20 7.94
C ARG A 53 12.49 -6.88 6.52
N GLU A 54 12.07 -7.66 5.54
CA GLU A 54 12.41 -7.42 4.13
C GLU A 54 11.81 -6.13 3.60
N ALA A 55 10.52 -5.85 3.88
CA ALA A 55 9.90 -4.58 3.48
C ALA A 55 10.63 -3.38 4.08
N TYR A 56 10.89 -3.41 5.40
CA TYR A 56 11.61 -2.32 6.07
C TYR A 56 13.02 -2.11 5.50
N ARG A 57 13.75 -3.18 5.18
CA ARG A 57 15.08 -3.10 4.54
C ARG A 57 15.04 -2.61 3.10
N LEU A 58 13.96 -2.92 2.38
CA LEU A 58 13.87 -2.66 0.95
C LEU A 58 13.41 -1.23 0.64
N PHE A 59 12.37 -0.76 1.35
CA PHE A 59 11.73 0.53 1.03
C PHE A 59 11.12 1.23 2.26
N GLY A 60 11.43 0.78 3.48
CA GLY A 60 10.79 1.32 4.69
C GLY A 60 11.03 2.82 4.96
N ARG A 61 12.04 3.44 4.32
CA ARG A 61 12.31 4.88 4.41
C ARG A 61 11.74 5.69 3.24
N ARG A 62 11.08 5.03 2.27
CA ARG A 62 10.49 5.66 1.08
C ARG A 62 9.10 6.17 1.39
N ALA A 63 9.02 7.34 2.01
CA ALA A 63 7.77 7.99 2.36
C ALA A 63 6.81 8.14 1.17
N ASP A 64 7.33 8.33 -0.04
CA ASP A 64 6.57 8.37 -1.30
C ASP A 64 5.88 7.03 -1.66
N LEU A 65 6.23 5.94 -0.98
CA LEU A 65 5.65 4.59 -1.12
C LEU A 65 5.01 4.09 0.18
N THR A 66 5.15 4.80 1.30
CA THR A 66 4.76 4.26 2.62
C THR A 66 3.98 5.23 3.49
N SER A 67 3.91 6.52 3.10
CA SER A 67 3.61 7.62 4.02
C SER A 67 3.02 8.87 3.36
N ASN A 68 2.34 8.78 2.21
CA ASN A 68 1.69 9.94 1.58
C ASN A 68 0.32 10.24 2.20
N GLN A 69 -0.46 9.18 2.45
CA GLN A 69 -1.75 9.28 3.14
C GLN A 69 -1.71 8.54 4.47
N ASP A 70 -1.50 7.22 4.52
CA ASP A 70 -1.32 6.50 5.80
C ASP A 70 0.16 6.34 6.12
N VAL A 71 0.51 6.11 7.38
CA VAL A 71 1.91 6.06 7.84
C VAL A 71 2.33 4.64 8.16
N LEU A 72 3.30 4.09 7.41
CA LEU A 72 4.14 2.99 7.88
C LEU A 72 4.97 3.47 9.09
N LEU A 73 4.74 2.85 10.25
CA LEU A 73 5.46 3.18 11.47
C LEU A 73 6.94 2.85 11.33
N THR A 74 7.83 3.67 11.86
CA THR A 74 9.26 3.34 11.92
C THR A 74 9.51 2.16 12.87
N PRO A 75 10.68 1.49 12.78
CA PRO A 75 11.02 0.39 13.69
C PRO A 75 10.94 0.75 15.18
N ASP A 76 11.20 2.01 15.56
CA ASP A 76 11.07 2.48 16.95
C ASP A 76 9.63 2.83 17.36
N GLU A 77 8.73 3.07 16.40
CA GLU A 77 7.30 3.33 16.61
C GLU A 77 6.43 2.07 16.62
N LEU A 78 6.94 0.95 16.08
CA LEU A 78 6.29 -0.36 16.19
C LEU A 78 5.89 -0.65 17.63
N HIS A 79 4.68 -1.16 17.86
CA HIS A 79 4.19 -1.50 19.18
C HIS A 79 3.17 -2.65 19.11
N VAL A 80 2.89 -3.24 20.27
CA VAL A 80 1.88 -4.30 20.40
C VAL A 80 0.62 -3.68 20.98
N GLU A 81 -0.52 -3.97 20.35
CA GLU A 81 -1.83 -3.53 20.79
C GLU A 81 -2.83 -4.68 20.65
N ASP A 82 -3.49 -5.03 21.75
CA ASP A 82 -4.57 -6.04 21.81
C ASP A 82 -4.29 -7.33 21.01
N GLY A 83 -3.07 -7.84 21.10
CA GLY A 83 -2.67 -9.11 20.46
C GLY A 83 -2.21 -9.00 19.00
N ALA A 84 -1.96 -7.80 18.49
CA ALA A 84 -1.32 -7.58 17.19
C ALA A 84 -0.07 -6.68 17.32
N LEU A 85 0.93 -6.95 16.50
CA LEU A 85 2.05 -6.05 16.23
C LEU A 85 1.60 -5.01 15.20
N VAL A 86 1.40 -3.76 15.63
CA VAL A 86 0.97 -2.65 14.77
C VAL A 86 2.16 -2.16 13.95
N PHE A 87 1.99 -2.10 12.63
CA PHE A 87 3.02 -1.64 11.70
C PHE A 87 2.63 -0.42 10.85
N ARG A 88 1.32 -0.11 10.75
CA ARG A 88 0.82 1.02 9.96
C ARG A 88 -0.36 1.66 10.69
N ALA A 89 -0.46 2.98 10.59
CA ALA A 89 -1.55 3.76 11.15
C ALA A 89 -2.10 4.71 10.08
N GLU A 90 -3.40 4.93 10.10
CA GLU A 90 -4.05 5.96 9.30
C GLU A 90 -3.64 7.34 9.83
N ASN A 91 -3.49 8.35 8.97
CA ASN A 91 -2.86 9.62 9.37
C ASN A 91 -3.61 10.45 10.42
N GLN A 92 -4.90 10.19 10.63
CA GLN A 92 -5.70 10.77 11.72
C GLN A 92 -5.85 9.81 12.91
N GLY A 93 -5.23 8.64 12.83
CA GLY A 93 -5.33 7.58 13.84
C GLY A 93 -6.67 6.85 13.80
N CYS A 94 -7.46 6.97 12.73
CA CYS A 94 -8.78 6.36 12.64
C CYS A 94 -8.73 4.84 12.36
N ALA A 95 -7.59 4.33 11.92
CA ALA A 95 -7.38 2.91 11.69
C ALA A 95 -5.92 2.50 11.90
N HIS A 96 -5.73 1.24 12.26
CA HIS A 96 -4.42 0.60 12.42
C HIS A 96 -4.37 -0.71 11.66
N TRP A 97 -3.19 -1.07 11.16
CA TRP A 97 -2.91 -2.39 10.59
C TRP A 97 -1.79 -3.07 11.35
N GLY A 98 -1.95 -4.38 11.54
CA GLY A 98 -1.02 -5.17 12.33
C GLY A 98 -0.85 -6.59 11.83
N VAL A 99 0.07 -7.30 12.47
CA VAL A 99 0.26 -8.75 12.34
C VAL A 99 -0.17 -9.40 13.65
N PRO A 100 -1.10 -10.37 13.65
CA PRO A 100 -1.45 -11.11 14.86
C PRO A 100 -0.22 -11.75 15.53
N LEU A 101 -0.13 -11.67 16.86
CA LEU A 101 1.04 -12.20 17.59
C LEU A 101 1.20 -13.72 17.43
N ASP A 102 0.10 -14.44 17.25
CA ASP A 102 0.06 -15.89 17.01
C ASP A 102 0.51 -16.28 15.59
N GLY A 103 0.69 -15.31 14.69
CA GLY A 103 1.21 -15.50 13.34
C GLY A 103 2.69 -15.13 13.17
N LEU A 104 3.37 -14.59 14.19
CA LEU A 104 4.74 -14.05 14.04
C LEU A 104 5.81 -15.09 13.68
N ASP A 105 5.55 -16.37 13.89
CA ASP A 105 6.43 -17.47 13.51
C ASP A 105 6.43 -17.75 12.00
N ARG A 106 5.40 -17.28 11.29
CA ARG A 106 5.31 -17.39 9.83
C ARG A 106 6.25 -16.38 9.18
N GLU A 107 6.93 -16.81 8.11
CA GLU A 107 7.77 -15.89 7.33
C GLU A 107 6.99 -14.75 6.70
N ASP A 108 5.77 -15.05 6.23
CA ASP A 108 4.84 -14.11 5.59
C ASP A 108 3.45 -14.28 6.23
N PRO A 109 3.21 -13.60 7.37
CA PRO A 109 2.02 -13.79 8.21
C PRO A 109 0.81 -13.06 7.63
N PRO A 110 -0.42 -13.42 8.03
CA PRO A 110 -1.60 -12.63 7.70
C PRO A 110 -1.54 -11.28 8.40
N THR A 111 -2.28 -10.31 7.87
CA THR A 111 -2.45 -8.99 8.46
C THR A 111 -3.87 -8.81 8.97
N VAL A 112 -4.03 -7.90 9.92
CA VAL A 112 -5.30 -7.48 10.49
C VAL A 112 -5.41 -5.97 10.43
N PHE A 113 -6.64 -5.48 10.52
CA PHE A 113 -6.99 -4.07 10.57
C PHE A 113 -7.93 -3.82 11.74
N ARG A 114 -7.87 -2.64 12.35
CA ARG A 114 -8.74 -2.20 13.44
C ARG A 114 -9.10 -0.75 13.22
N LEU A 115 -10.38 -0.42 13.37
CA LEU A 115 -10.85 0.97 13.44
C LEU A 115 -10.69 1.52 14.85
N ASP A 116 -10.32 2.79 14.95
CA ASP A 116 -10.46 3.58 16.17
C ASP A 116 -11.89 4.13 16.25
N LEU A 117 -12.73 3.46 17.05
CA LEU A 117 -14.15 3.78 17.19
C LEU A 117 -14.40 4.63 18.44
N ALA A 118 -15.48 5.40 18.42
CA ALA A 118 -15.92 6.12 19.62
C ALA A 118 -16.29 5.16 20.77
N ASP A 119 -16.86 4.00 20.44
CA ASP A 119 -17.15 2.92 21.39
C ASP A 119 -16.02 1.88 21.36
N LYS A 120 -15.08 2.02 22.30
CA LYS A 120 -13.91 1.14 22.44
C LYS A 120 -14.27 -0.33 22.66
N ALA A 121 -15.48 -0.64 23.17
CA ALA A 121 -15.90 -2.01 23.37
C ALA A 121 -16.29 -2.74 22.07
N GLN A 122 -16.50 -2.00 20.97
CA GLN A 122 -16.80 -2.56 19.65
C GLN A 122 -15.55 -2.76 18.79
N GLU A 123 -14.41 -2.20 19.21
CA GLU A 123 -13.17 -2.33 18.48
C GLU A 123 -12.68 -3.78 18.51
N ARG A 124 -12.23 -4.25 17.35
CA ARG A 124 -11.65 -5.56 17.18
C ARG A 124 -10.70 -5.55 16.00
N TRP A 125 -9.70 -6.40 16.09
CA TRP A 125 -8.89 -6.76 14.93
C TRP A 125 -9.73 -7.63 13.99
N GLU A 126 -9.93 -7.15 12.77
CA GLU A 126 -10.55 -7.89 11.68
C GLU A 126 -9.45 -8.34 10.72
N PRO A 127 -9.54 -9.51 10.08
CA PRO A 127 -8.59 -9.92 9.06
C PRO A 127 -8.41 -8.80 8.02
N TRP A 128 -7.21 -8.61 7.45
CA TRP A 128 -6.97 -7.66 6.35
C TRP A 128 -6.44 -8.32 5.08
N ASP A 129 -5.33 -9.06 5.14
CA ASP A 129 -4.85 -9.92 4.05
C ASP A 129 -4.29 -11.23 4.60
N GLU A 130 -4.15 -12.23 3.75
CA GLU A 130 -3.56 -13.53 4.13
C GLU A 130 -2.03 -13.49 4.27
N ARG A 131 -1.39 -12.42 3.77
CA ARG A 131 0.06 -12.24 3.72
C ARG A 131 0.47 -10.78 3.81
N PHE A 132 1.43 -10.50 4.68
CA PHE A 132 2.05 -9.19 4.83
C PHE A 132 2.69 -8.69 3.53
N SER A 133 3.36 -9.55 2.75
CA SER A 133 3.98 -9.12 1.49
C SER A 133 2.96 -8.57 0.48
N ALA A 134 1.73 -9.09 0.48
CA ALA A 134 0.65 -8.58 -0.35
C ALA A 134 0.15 -7.21 0.17
N THR A 135 -0.06 -7.08 1.48
CA THR A 135 -0.43 -5.80 2.10
C THR A 135 0.63 -4.73 1.85
N ALA A 136 1.92 -5.07 1.99
CA ALA A 136 3.03 -4.14 1.82
C ALA A 136 3.15 -3.65 0.36
N ALA A 137 2.90 -4.52 -0.62
CA ALA A 137 2.92 -4.12 -2.02
C ALA A 137 1.65 -3.32 -2.40
N ALA A 138 0.47 -3.69 -1.89
CA ALA A 138 -0.76 -2.91 -2.07
C ALA A 138 -0.62 -1.51 -1.46
N MET A 139 -0.02 -1.40 -0.28
CA MET A 139 0.34 -0.13 0.36
C MET A 139 1.21 0.71 -0.56
N ALA A 140 2.28 0.17 -1.14
CA ALA A 140 3.16 0.93 -2.04
C ALA A 140 2.44 1.52 -3.25
N LEU A 141 1.47 0.80 -3.81
CA LEU A 141 0.63 1.31 -4.91
C LEU A 141 -0.35 2.37 -4.40
N MET A 142 -0.99 2.12 -3.26
CA MET A 142 -2.00 3.01 -2.69
C MET A 142 -1.40 4.35 -2.27
N GLU A 143 -0.30 4.34 -1.52
CA GLU A 143 0.38 5.56 -1.10
C GLU A 143 0.81 6.38 -2.30
N LYS A 144 1.21 5.73 -3.40
CA LYS A 144 1.56 6.44 -4.63
C LYS A 144 0.34 7.02 -5.34
N LEU A 145 -0.79 6.30 -5.39
CA LEU A 145 -2.06 6.85 -5.91
C LEU A 145 -2.46 8.14 -5.17
N LEU A 146 -2.27 8.15 -3.86
CA LEU A 146 -2.66 9.23 -2.96
C LEU A 146 -1.57 10.32 -2.81
N GLU A 147 -0.53 10.28 -3.64
CA GLU A 147 0.55 11.28 -3.65
C GLU A 147 0.09 12.56 -4.36
N ASP A 148 -0.33 13.58 -3.62
CA ASP A 148 -0.75 14.88 -4.19
C ASP A 148 -1.99 14.79 -5.13
N HIS A 149 -2.76 15.88 -5.19
CA HIS A 149 -4.05 15.94 -5.87
C HIS A 149 -3.97 16.43 -7.31
N GLU A 150 -2.83 16.98 -7.76
CA GLU A 150 -2.74 17.56 -9.12
C GLU A 150 -2.88 16.53 -10.26
N LEU A 151 -2.48 15.28 -10.02
CA LEU A 151 -2.51 14.19 -11.01
C LEU A 151 -3.37 13.00 -10.57
N THR A 152 -4.20 13.22 -9.55
CA THR A 152 -5.02 12.18 -8.93
C THR A 152 -6.47 12.63 -8.88
N ASP A 153 -7.36 11.81 -9.42
CA ASP A 153 -8.81 12.01 -9.31
C ASP A 153 -9.48 10.87 -8.55
N PHE A 154 -10.56 11.23 -7.85
CA PHE A 154 -11.44 10.33 -7.13
C PHE A 154 -12.75 10.23 -7.88
N LEU A 155 -13.13 9.03 -8.26
CA LEU A 155 -14.38 8.72 -8.95
C LEU A 155 -15.29 7.91 -8.02
N ASP A 156 -16.59 7.96 -8.31
CA ASP A 156 -17.55 7.10 -7.63
C ASP A 156 -17.28 5.62 -7.96
N TRP A 157 -17.64 4.72 -7.05
CA TRP A 157 -17.32 3.29 -7.17
C TRP A 157 -18.05 2.60 -8.33
N ASP A 158 -19.15 3.17 -8.81
CA ASP A 158 -19.96 2.69 -9.94
C ASP A 158 -19.63 3.37 -11.27
N GLU A 159 -18.61 4.25 -11.29
CA GLU A 159 -18.11 4.88 -12.51
C GLU A 159 -17.55 3.81 -13.48
N GLU A 160 -17.92 3.88 -14.75
CA GLU A 160 -17.42 2.97 -15.76
C GLU A 160 -15.98 3.32 -16.13
N LEU A 161 -15.06 2.38 -15.90
CA LEU A 161 -13.66 2.58 -16.26
C LEU A 161 -13.47 2.60 -17.78
N PRO A 162 -12.59 3.48 -18.32
CA PRO A 162 -12.28 3.52 -19.74
C PRO A 162 -11.81 2.16 -20.29
N ASP A 163 -12.19 1.89 -21.54
CA ASP A 163 -11.71 0.74 -22.29
C ASP A 163 -10.17 0.76 -22.44
N GLY A 164 -9.56 -0.42 -22.52
CA GLY A 164 -8.13 -0.56 -22.81
C GLY A 164 -7.23 -0.56 -21.57
N LEU A 165 -7.78 -0.42 -20.36
CA LEU A 165 -7.06 -0.69 -19.12
C LEU A 165 -6.75 -2.18 -18.98
N GLY A 166 -5.51 -2.50 -18.63
CA GLY A 166 -5.08 -3.85 -18.29
C GLY A 166 -5.26 -4.10 -16.79
N GLU A 167 -6.04 -5.11 -16.42
CA GLU A 167 -6.13 -5.55 -15.02
C GLU A 167 -4.80 -6.14 -14.55
N LEU A 168 -4.32 -5.65 -13.42
CA LEU A 168 -3.13 -6.14 -12.74
C LEU A 168 -3.48 -7.36 -11.87
N PRO A 169 -2.49 -8.21 -11.56
CA PRO A 169 -2.71 -9.32 -10.63
C PRO A 169 -3.27 -8.84 -9.29
N ALA A 170 -4.22 -9.58 -8.72
CA ALA A 170 -4.78 -9.29 -7.41
C ALA A 170 -3.67 -9.10 -6.37
N LEU A 171 -3.65 -7.92 -5.75
CA LEU A 171 -2.66 -7.49 -4.78
C LEU A 171 -3.38 -6.84 -3.61
N GLY A 172 -3.38 -7.54 -2.48
CA GLY A 172 -4.35 -7.28 -1.42
C GLY A 172 -5.74 -7.76 -1.82
N ARG A 173 -6.62 -7.98 -0.84
CA ARG A 173 -7.98 -8.47 -1.08
C ARG A 173 -9.03 -7.38 -1.27
N HIS A 174 -8.68 -6.14 -0.92
CA HIS A 174 -9.63 -5.01 -0.86
C HIS A 174 -9.60 -4.11 -2.09
N PHE A 175 -8.65 -4.36 -3.00
CA PHE A 175 -8.44 -3.51 -4.15
C PHE A 175 -8.33 -4.33 -5.43
N ARG A 176 -8.97 -3.84 -6.49
CA ARG A 176 -8.66 -4.24 -7.86
C ARG A 176 -7.79 -3.15 -8.49
N TRP A 177 -6.80 -3.58 -9.25
CA TRP A 177 -5.77 -2.70 -9.78
C TRP A 177 -5.79 -2.76 -11.30
N TYR A 178 -5.71 -1.61 -11.94
CA TYR A 178 -5.64 -1.51 -13.39
C TYR A 178 -4.51 -0.57 -13.78
N GLN A 179 -3.94 -0.82 -14.95
CA GLN A 179 -2.93 0.06 -15.54
C GLN A 179 -3.32 0.43 -16.97
N GLY A 180 -3.10 1.70 -17.30
CA GLY A 180 -3.15 2.24 -18.65
C GLY A 180 -1.80 2.85 -19.04
N PRO A 181 -1.68 3.44 -20.24
CA PRO A 181 -0.51 4.24 -20.61
C PRO A 181 -0.30 5.38 -19.59
N GLU A 182 0.76 5.26 -18.76
CA GLU A 182 1.11 6.25 -17.73
C GLU A 182 0.03 6.50 -16.66
N VAL A 183 -0.89 5.54 -16.47
CA VAL A 183 -2.00 5.63 -15.52
C VAL A 183 -2.05 4.38 -14.63
N LEU A 184 -2.31 4.57 -13.34
CA LEU A 184 -2.67 3.53 -12.38
C LEU A 184 -4.08 3.82 -11.86
N VAL A 185 -4.91 2.80 -11.78
CA VAL A 185 -6.25 2.88 -11.18
C VAL A 185 -6.36 1.85 -10.07
N GLY A 186 -6.80 2.31 -8.89
CA GLY A 186 -7.19 1.47 -7.77
C GLY A 186 -8.70 1.54 -7.56
N VAL A 187 -9.35 0.40 -7.50
CA VAL A 187 -10.79 0.27 -7.23
C VAL A 187 -10.96 -0.38 -5.87
N ALA A 188 -11.51 0.37 -4.91
CA ALA A 188 -11.98 -0.13 -3.64
C ALA A 188 -13.48 -0.44 -3.77
N GLU A 189 -13.86 -1.72 -3.77
CA GLU A 189 -15.23 -2.15 -4.03
C GLU A 189 -16.23 -1.47 -3.08
N GLU A 190 -17.34 -0.98 -3.65
CA GLU A 190 -18.43 -0.25 -2.94
C GLU A 190 -17.98 1.01 -2.18
N ALA A 191 -16.75 1.49 -2.39
CA ALA A 191 -16.22 2.65 -1.70
C ALA A 191 -15.87 3.78 -2.67
N TRP A 192 -14.86 3.58 -3.52
CA TRP A 192 -14.36 4.61 -4.43
C TRP A 192 -13.39 4.02 -5.47
N VAL A 193 -13.18 4.79 -6.53
CA VAL A 193 -12.10 4.57 -7.50
C VAL A 193 -11.13 5.73 -7.40
N VAL A 194 -9.83 5.44 -7.45
CA VAL A 194 -8.79 6.46 -7.56
C VAL A 194 -7.96 6.19 -8.79
N VAL A 195 -7.82 7.21 -9.62
CA VAL A 195 -6.92 7.21 -10.76
C VAL A 195 -5.76 8.15 -10.50
N ARG A 196 -4.55 7.72 -10.85
CA ARG A 196 -3.37 8.59 -10.90
C ARG A 196 -2.69 8.50 -12.25
N ALA A 197 -2.35 9.65 -12.80
CA ALA A 197 -1.53 9.76 -13.99
C ALA A 197 -0.10 10.19 -13.65
N ARG A 198 0.86 9.93 -14.55
CA ARG A 198 2.23 10.47 -14.43
C ARG A 198 2.37 11.88 -14.98
N THR A 199 1.45 12.30 -15.84
CA THR A 199 1.45 13.60 -16.50
C THR A 199 0.01 14.10 -16.63
N PRO A 200 -0.22 15.43 -16.72
CA PRO A 200 -1.54 15.97 -16.98
C PRO A 200 -2.15 15.42 -18.28
N GLN A 201 -1.32 15.24 -19.32
CA GLN A 201 -1.77 14.71 -20.62
C GLN A 201 -2.25 13.25 -20.53
N ALA A 202 -1.64 12.45 -19.66
CA ALA A 202 -2.09 11.09 -19.42
C ALA A 202 -3.42 11.06 -18.63
N LEU A 203 -3.64 12.04 -17.74
CA LEU A 203 -4.93 12.19 -17.05
C LEU A 203 -6.03 12.64 -18.02
N ASP A 204 -5.75 13.63 -18.87
CA ASP A 204 -6.68 14.05 -19.93
C ASP A 204 -7.02 12.87 -20.85
N ALA A 205 -6.00 12.11 -21.27
CA ALA A 205 -6.18 10.94 -22.14
C ALA A 205 -6.99 9.82 -21.47
N PHE A 206 -6.90 9.66 -20.14
CA PHE A 206 -7.72 8.71 -19.39
C PHE A 206 -9.21 9.02 -19.55
N TYR A 207 -9.61 10.29 -19.51
CA TYR A 207 -11.00 10.72 -19.76
C TYR A 207 -11.36 10.83 -21.25
N GLY A 208 -10.44 10.52 -22.16
CA GLY A 208 -10.63 10.72 -23.59
C GLY A 208 -10.64 12.19 -24.02
N VAL A 209 -10.09 13.10 -23.20
CA VAL A 209 -9.95 14.52 -23.53
C VAL A 209 -8.78 14.70 -24.51
N VAL A 210 -9.06 15.24 -25.69
CA VAL A 210 -8.05 15.52 -26.71
C VAL A 210 -7.44 16.91 -26.46
N PRO A 211 -6.09 17.07 -26.46
CA PRO A 211 -5.46 18.37 -26.26
C PRO A 211 -5.95 19.39 -27.30
N GLY A 212 -6.70 20.40 -26.85
CA GLY A 212 -7.26 21.46 -27.70
C GLY A 212 -8.78 21.45 -27.85
N GLU A 213 -9.47 20.41 -27.36
CA GLU A 213 -10.93 20.44 -27.19
C GLU A 213 -11.23 20.92 -25.76
N SER A 214 -11.81 22.11 -25.64
CA SER A 214 -12.35 22.58 -24.37
C SER A 214 -13.60 21.77 -24.07
N PRO A 215 -13.81 21.25 -22.85
CA PRO A 215 -15.11 20.76 -22.46
C PRO A 215 -16.00 21.98 -22.20
N ASP A 216 -16.67 22.46 -23.25
CA ASP A 216 -17.94 23.20 -23.25
C ASP A 216 -18.12 24.00 -24.56
N GLU A 217 -18.98 23.48 -25.45
CA GLU A 217 -19.97 24.27 -26.19
C GLU A 217 -21.32 23.56 -26.15
#